data_AF-A0A8J7EKA1-F1
#
_entry.id   AF-A0A8J7EKA1-F1
#
_cell.length_a   1.000
_cell.length_b   1.000
_cell.length_c   1.000
_cell.angle_alpha   90.00
_cell.angle_beta   90.00
_cell.angle_gamma   90.00
#
_symmetry.space_group_name_H-M   'P 1'
#
loop_
_entity.id
_entity.type
_entity.pdbx_description
1 polymer ?
#
loop_
_entity_poly.entity_id
_entity_poly.type
_entity_poly.pdbx_seq_one_letter_code
_entity_poly.pdbx_strand_id
1 'polypeptide(L)'
;MADLPHRTNSLAWQVRQGWQNLGEWLEYQFAQVDIDAPPLPRWPWLEPLARGLFWVMVAALALWIGWLVYRGFTAYLNQRQPRGTGVTPKTAASEAALKQATYWWREAQRLAQQGDYAAACTALYMAGLARLNDTETVLYRASRTDGEYLTCIPAPPSRPYELLIRTHERIVYGKALATEETYQRCRRAYQEIAQP
;
A
#
# COMPACT_ATOMS: atom_id res chain seq x y z
N MET A 1 32.95 13.27 27.66
CA MET A 1 32.40 11.91 27.45
C MET A 1 31.20 12.09 26.55
N ALA A 2 31.21 11.40 25.40
CA ALA A 2 30.42 11.74 24.22
C ALA A 2 28.92 11.39 24.35
N ASP A 3 28.09 12.31 23.89
CA ASP A 3 26.67 12.15 23.61
C ASP A 3 26.43 11.16 22.45
N LEU A 4 25.48 10.25 22.63
CA LEU A 4 24.87 9.49 21.53
C LEU A 4 23.34 9.63 21.60
N PRO A 5 22.70 10.34 20.67
CA PRO A 5 21.25 10.46 20.60
C PRO A 5 20.64 9.14 20.10
N HIS A 6 19.83 8.51 20.94
CA HIS A 6 19.09 7.29 20.62
C HIS A 6 17.99 7.59 19.59
N ARG A 7 18.29 7.35 18.32
CA ARG A 7 17.35 7.37 17.19
C ARG A 7 16.46 6.13 17.26
N THR A 8 15.43 6.14 18.10
CA THR A 8 14.42 5.07 18.19
C THR A 8 13.25 5.35 17.25
N ASN A 9 13.45 5.03 15.97
CA ASN A 9 12.36 4.86 15.00
C ASN A 9 12.64 3.60 14.16
N SER A 10 12.99 2.51 14.84
CA SER A 10 13.30 1.24 14.18
C SER A 10 12.00 0.51 13.85
N LEU A 11 11.70 0.40 12.55
CA LEU A 11 10.61 -0.42 11.99
C LEU A 11 10.60 -1.86 12.55
N ALA A 12 11.78 -2.38 12.91
CA ALA A 12 11.92 -3.67 13.58
C ALA A 12 11.16 -3.77 14.91
N TRP A 13 11.02 -2.67 15.66
CA TRP A 13 10.29 -2.65 16.93
C TRP A 13 8.78 -2.61 16.73
N GLN A 14 8.29 -1.84 15.75
CA GLN A 14 6.87 -1.79 15.38
C GLN A 14 6.37 -3.13 14.83
N VAL A 15 7.17 -3.79 13.98
CA VAL A 15 6.87 -5.13 13.47
C VAL A 15 6.83 -6.14 14.62
N ARG A 16 7.78 -6.06 15.57
CA ARG A 16 7.82 -6.95 16.74
C ARG A 16 6.62 -6.77 17.67
N GLN A 17 6.17 -5.53 17.90
CA GLN A 17 4.95 -5.25 18.66
C GLN A 17 3.70 -5.80 17.99
N GLY A 18 3.60 -5.70 16.65
CA GLY A 18 2.50 -6.30 15.90
C GLY A 18 2.43 -7.82 16.01
N TRP A 19 3.59 -8.50 15.98
CA TRP A 19 3.67 -9.96 16.15
C TRP A 19 3.26 -10.42 17.55
N GLN A 20 3.58 -9.64 18.60
CA GLN A 20 3.20 -9.98 19.97
C GLN A 20 1.68 -9.87 20.18
N ASN A 21 1.07 -8.77 19.73
CA ASN A 21 -0.38 -8.56 19.88
C ASN A 21 -1.22 -9.55 19.03
N LEU A 22 -0.70 -9.98 17.87
CA LEU A 22 -1.34 -11.01 17.04
C LEU A 22 -1.31 -12.38 17.70
N GLY A 23 -0.22 -12.72 18.38
CA GLY A 23 -0.09 -13.98 19.13
C GLY A 23 -1.12 -14.06 20.25
N GLU A 24 -1.23 -13.00 21.06
CA GLU A 24 -2.21 -12.93 22.13
C GLU A 24 -3.65 -13.00 21.58
N TRP A 25 -3.96 -12.26 20.51
CA TRP A 25 -5.29 -12.32 19.89
C TRP A 25 -5.62 -13.72 19.34
N LEU A 26 -4.66 -14.39 18.68
CA LEU A 26 -4.85 -15.77 18.20
C LEU A 26 -5.08 -16.74 19.36
N GLU A 27 -4.31 -16.59 20.45
CA GLU A 27 -4.47 -17.41 21.64
C GLU A 27 -5.85 -17.19 22.28
N TYR A 28 -6.35 -15.95 22.35
CA TYR A 28 -7.73 -15.68 22.77
C TYR A 28 -8.78 -16.28 21.83
N GLN A 29 -8.57 -16.24 20.51
CA GLN A 29 -9.51 -16.82 19.55
C GLN A 29 -9.52 -18.35 19.63
N PHE A 30 -8.38 -19.01 19.83
CA PHE A 30 -8.32 -20.46 19.97
C PHE A 30 -8.72 -20.96 21.37
N ALA A 31 -8.45 -20.19 22.42
CA ALA A 31 -8.87 -20.53 23.79
C ALA A 31 -10.40 -20.47 23.98
N GLN A 32 -11.11 -19.69 23.15
CA GLN A 32 -12.58 -19.70 23.12
C GLN A 32 -13.18 -20.88 22.36
N VAL A 33 -12.37 -21.64 21.61
CA VAL A 33 -12.81 -22.82 20.85
C VAL A 33 -12.54 -24.07 21.70
N ASP A 34 -13.14 -24.12 22.88
CA ASP A 34 -13.27 -25.37 23.62
C ASP A 34 -14.49 -26.11 23.06
N ILE A 35 -14.25 -26.87 21.98
CA ILE A 35 -15.27 -27.70 21.35
C ILE A 35 -15.46 -28.91 22.26
N ASP A 36 -16.44 -28.83 23.16
CA ASP A 36 -17.06 -30.00 23.77
C ASP A 36 -17.65 -30.85 22.64
N ALA A 37 -16.82 -31.75 22.11
CA ALA A 37 -17.21 -32.64 21.04
C ALA A 37 -18.30 -33.58 21.58
N PRO A 38 -19.56 -33.48 21.10
CA PRO A 38 -20.58 -34.43 21.50
C PRO A 38 -20.11 -35.84 21.10
N PRO A 39 -20.48 -36.89 21.86
CA PRO A 39 -20.07 -38.25 21.54
C PRO A 39 -20.64 -38.64 20.16
N LEU A 40 -19.82 -38.52 19.12
CA LEU A 40 -20.19 -38.83 17.76
C LEU A 40 -20.32 -40.35 17.60
N PRO A 41 -21.36 -40.85 16.92
CA PRO A 41 -21.50 -42.26 16.62
C PRO A 41 -20.30 -42.74 15.79
N ARG A 42 -19.51 -43.66 16.34
CA ARG A 42 -18.29 -44.22 15.72
C ARG A 42 -18.67 -45.11 14.54
N TRP A 43 -18.64 -44.56 13.33
CA TRP A 43 -18.81 -45.32 12.09
C TRP A 43 -17.42 -45.70 11.54
N PRO A 44 -17.03 -46.99 11.57
CA PRO A 44 -15.66 -47.44 11.28
C PRO A 44 -15.20 -47.22 9.82
N TRP A 45 -16.12 -46.96 8.89
CA TRP A 45 -15.82 -46.66 7.50
C TRP A 45 -15.61 -45.15 7.24
N LEU A 46 -16.04 -44.29 8.18
CA LEU A 46 -15.92 -42.83 8.06
C LEU A 46 -14.50 -42.34 8.37
N GLU A 47 -13.80 -43.03 9.29
CA GLU A 47 -12.44 -42.70 9.72
C GLU A 47 -11.41 -42.72 8.57
N PRO A 48 -11.29 -43.80 7.77
CA PRO A 48 -10.35 -43.82 6.64
C PRO A 48 -10.76 -42.84 5.53
N LEU A 49 -12.06 -42.64 5.30
CA LEU A 49 -12.57 -41.70 4.30
C LEU A 49 -12.26 -40.24 4.68
N ALA A 50 -12.52 -39.85 5.92
CA ALA A 50 -12.23 -38.51 6.44
C ALA A 50 -10.73 -38.23 6.45
N ARG A 51 -9.92 -39.22 6.81
CA ARG A 51 -8.45 -39.12 6.75
C ARG A 51 -7.94 -38.93 5.34
N GLY A 52 -8.48 -39.68 4.37
CA GLY A 52 -8.15 -39.52 2.96
C GLY A 52 -8.54 -38.13 2.44
N LEU A 53 -9.77 -37.69 2.72
CA LEU A 53 -10.28 -36.38 2.31
C LEU A 53 -9.48 -35.22 2.93
N PHE A 54 -9.08 -35.37 4.20
CA PHE A 54 -8.23 -34.41 4.90
C PHE A 54 -6.88 -34.24 4.18
N TRP A 55 -6.19 -35.33 3.85
CA TRP A 55 -4.92 -35.27 3.13
C TRP A 55 -5.07 -34.72 1.71
N VAL A 56 -6.17 -35.03 1.02
CA VAL A 56 -6.49 -34.43 -0.28
C VAL A 56 -6.66 -32.93 -0.16
N MET A 57 -7.40 -32.45 0.86
CA MET A 57 -7.54 -31.00 1.11
C MET A 57 -6.21 -30.34 1.46
N VAL A 58 -5.40 -30.97 2.30
CA VAL A 58 -4.06 -30.45 2.66
C VAL A 58 -3.16 -30.37 1.43
N ALA A 59 -3.14 -31.41 0.59
CA ALA A 59 -2.37 -31.42 -0.65
C ALA A 59 -2.86 -30.36 -1.65
N ALA A 60 -4.18 -30.21 -1.80
CA ALA A 60 -4.78 -29.17 -2.64
C ALA A 60 -4.43 -27.76 -2.15
N LEU A 61 -4.50 -27.53 -0.83
CA LEU A 61 -4.14 -26.27 -0.22
C LEU A 61 -2.65 -25.97 -0.40
N ALA A 62 -1.77 -26.95 -0.20
CA ALA A 62 -0.33 -26.80 -0.42
C ALA A 62 0.00 -26.47 -1.89
N LEU A 63 -0.64 -27.14 -2.84
CA LEU A 63 -0.52 -26.84 -4.27
C LEU A 63 -1.02 -25.43 -4.60
N TRP A 64 -2.14 -25.02 -4.02
CA TRP A 64 -2.71 -23.69 -4.24
C TRP A 64 -1.80 -22.59 -3.69
N ILE A 65 -1.27 -22.75 -2.47
CA ILE A 65 -0.30 -21.82 -1.88
C ILE A 65 0.98 -21.79 -2.73
N GLY A 66 1.51 -22.94 -3.12
CA GLY A 66 2.68 -23.04 -3.99
C GLY A 66 2.48 -22.33 -5.32
N TRP A 67 1.30 -22.50 -5.94
CA TRP A 67 0.91 -21.76 -7.15
C TRP A 67 0.90 -20.25 -6.90
N LEU A 68 0.26 -19.80 -5.82
CA LEU A 68 0.14 -18.37 -5.51
C LEU A 68 1.52 -17.73 -5.34
N VAL A 69 2.40 -18.39 -4.60
CA VAL A 69 3.81 -17.98 -4.41
C VAL A 69 4.54 -17.98 -5.74
N TYR A 70 4.39 -19.03 -6.56
CA TYR A 70 5.01 -19.10 -7.88
C TYR A 70 4.57 -17.92 -8.77
N ARG A 71 3.27 -17.62 -8.84
CA ARG A 71 2.73 -16.51 -9.64
C ARG A 71 3.27 -15.16 -9.16
N GLY A 72 3.36 -14.96 -7.85
CA GLY A 72 3.96 -13.76 -7.25
C GLY A 72 5.45 -13.63 -7.59
N PHE A 73 6.19 -14.74 -7.49
CA PHE A 73 7.62 -14.79 -7.77
C PHE A 73 7.93 -14.58 -9.25
N THR A 74 7.15 -15.18 -10.16
CA THR A 74 7.30 -14.94 -11.61
C THR A 74 7.00 -13.50 -11.99
N ALA A 75 5.98 -12.88 -11.38
CA ALA A 75 5.68 -11.46 -11.61
C ALA A 75 6.78 -10.54 -11.06
N TYR A 76 7.42 -10.92 -9.96
CA TYR A 76 8.57 -10.22 -9.39
C TYR A 76 9.83 -10.36 -10.26
N LEU A 77 10.10 -11.56 -10.80
CA LEU A 77 11.22 -11.82 -11.69
C LEU A 77 11.05 -11.18 -13.07
N ASN A 78 9.84 -11.19 -13.65
CA ASN A 78 9.57 -10.51 -14.94
C ASN A 78 9.67 -8.98 -14.83
N GLN A 79 9.48 -8.40 -13.65
CA GLN A 79 9.73 -6.97 -13.41
C GLN A 79 11.21 -6.64 -13.20
N ARG A 80 12.06 -7.65 -12.99
CA ARG A 80 13.51 -7.53 -12.83
C ARG A 80 14.29 -7.88 -14.10
N GLN A 81 13.63 -8.26 -15.19
CA GLN A 81 14.30 -8.32 -16.47
C GLN A 81 14.63 -6.87 -16.85
N PRO A 82 15.92 -6.47 -16.85
CA PRO A 82 16.28 -5.14 -17.26
C PRO A 82 15.92 -5.07 -18.75
N ARG A 83 14.86 -4.34 -19.08
CA ARG A 83 14.72 -3.80 -20.43
C ARG A 83 16.03 -3.05 -20.68
N GLY A 84 16.73 -3.52 -21.71
CA GLY A 84 18.14 -3.26 -21.93
C GLY A 84 18.52 -1.80 -21.74
N THR A 85 19.73 -1.63 -21.25
CA THR A 85 20.58 -0.43 -21.32
C THR A 85 20.19 0.52 -22.45
N GLY A 86 19.30 1.45 -22.13
CA GLY A 86 19.01 2.63 -22.89
C GLY A 86 19.03 3.77 -21.90
N VAL A 87 20.17 4.47 -21.83
CA VAL A 87 20.24 5.77 -21.17
C VAL A 87 19.25 6.66 -21.92
N THR A 88 18.03 6.76 -21.41
CA THR A 88 17.01 7.65 -21.96
C THR A 88 16.95 8.84 -21.02
N PRO A 89 17.17 10.07 -21.52
CA PRO A 89 17.20 11.26 -20.68
C PRO A 89 15.81 11.50 -20.10
N LYS A 90 15.77 12.05 -18.87
CA LYS A 90 14.64 12.71 -18.18
C LYS A 90 13.40 12.84 -19.09
N THR A 91 12.59 11.78 -19.16
CA THR A 91 11.65 11.61 -20.27
C THR A 91 10.39 12.42 -20.01
N ALA A 92 9.94 13.13 -21.05
CA ALA A 92 8.70 13.87 -21.04
C ALA A 92 7.53 12.94 -20.68
N ALA A 93 6.61 13.49 -19.90
CA ALA A 93 5.45 12.78 -19.41
C ALA A 93 4.63 12.12 -20.54
N SER A 94 4.25 10.84 -20.42
CA SER A 94 3.44 10.14 -21.40
C SER A 94 2.02 10.73 -21.46
N GLU A 95 1.43 10.68 -22.65
CA GLU A 95 0.12 11.28 -22.92
C GLU A 95 -0.99 10.66 -22.05
N ALA A 96 -0.89 9.38 -21.71
CA ALA A 96 -1.87 8.68 -20.87
C ALA A 96 -1.80 9.13 -19.40
N ALA A 97 -0.60 9.28 -18.84
CA ALA A 97 -0.42 9.76 -17.48
C ALA A 97 -0.77 11.25 -17.35
N LEU A 98 -0.45 12.07 -18.36
CA LEU A 98 -0.90 13.46 -18.44
C LEU A 98 -2.42 13.57 -18.48
N LYS A 99 -3.10 12.72 -19.28
CA LYS A 99 -4.57 12.66 -19.30
C LYS A 99 -5.14 12.29 -17.93
N GLN A 100 -4.54 11.33 -17.24
CA GLN A 100 -4.96 10.90 -15.91
C GLN A 100 -4.70 11.97 -14.84
N ALA A 101 -3.54 12.61 -14.84
CA ALA A 101 -3.22 13.71 -13.93
C ALA A 101 -4.15 14.91 -14.17
N THR A 102 -4.45 15.23 -15.43
CA THR A 102 -5.38 16.31 -15.80
C THR A 102 -6.83 15.99 -15.44
N TYR A 103 -7.22 14.72 -15.49
CA TYR A 103 -8.53 14.27 -14.99
C TYR A 103 -8.64 14.51 -13.49
N TRP A 104 -7.70 14.00 -12.70
CA TRP A 104 -7.71 14.16 -11.24
C TRP A 104 -7.59 15.61 -10.78
N TRP A 105 -6.85 16.44 -11.52
CA TRP A 105 -6.77 17.88 -11.27
C TRP A 105 -8.11 18.60 -11.46
N ARG A 106 -8.88 18.24 -12.50
CA ARG A 106 -10.23 18.80 -12.72
C ARG A 106 -11.20 18.30 -11.66
N GLU A 107 -11.10 17.02 -11.32
CA GLU A 107 -11.94 16.41 -10.29
C GLU A 107 -11.73 17.04 -8.91
N ALA A 108 -10.47 17.32 -8.55
CA ALA A 108 -10.15 18.03 -7.31
C ALA A 108 -10.83 19.41 -7.22
N GLN A 109 -10.85 20.17 -8.32
CA GLN A 109 -11.53 21.47 -8.35
C GLN A 109 -13.04 21.35 -8.22
N ARG A 110 -13.64 20.35 -8.88
CA ARG A 110 -15.08 20.07 -8.80
C ARG A 110 -15.49 19.73 -7.35
N LEU A 111 -14.70 18.89 -6.68
CA LEU A 111 -14.93 18.49 -5.29
C LEU A 111 -14.75 19.66 -4.31
N ALA A 112 -13.74 20.51 -4.55
CA ALA A 112 -13.54 21.71 -3.74
C ALA A 112 -14.69 22.72 -3.89
N GLN A 113 -15.26 22.87 -5.09
CA GLN A 113 -16.47 23.70 -5.31
C GLN A 113 -17.71 23.18 -4.58
N GLN A 114 -17.75 21.87 -4.31
CA GLN A 114 -18.80 21.23 -3.51
C GLN A 114 -18.55 21.32 -2.00
N GLY A 115 -17.41 21.90 -1.58
CA GLY A 115 -17.00 21.97 -0.18
C GLY A 115 -16.38 20.67 0.35
N ASP A 116 -16.21 19.64 -0.48
CA ASP A 116 -15.56 18.39 -0.08
C ASP A 116 -14.03 18.50 -0.27
N TYR A 117 -13.40 19.19 0.68
CA TYR A 117 -11.96 19.42 0.66
C TYR A 117 -11.15 18.14 0.92
N ALA A 118 -11.73 17.14 1.57
CA ALA A 118 -11.05 15.87 1.85
C ALA A 118 -10.89 15.05 0.57
N ALA A 119 -11.98 14.89 -0.17
CA ALA A 119 -11.95 14.24 -1.47
C ALA A 119 -11.12 15.06 -2.49
N ALA A 120 -11.18 16.39 -2.43
CA ALA A 120 -10.36 17.25 -3.28
C ALA A 120 -8.85 17.06 -3.05
N CYS A 121 -8.41 16.98 -1.78
CA CYS A 121 -7.00 16.69 -1.45
C CYS A 121 -6.57 15.30 -1.91
N THR A 122 -7.46 14.30 -1.79
CA THR A 122 -7.22 12.94 -2.26
C THR A 122 -7.06 12.90 -3.79
N ALA A 123 -7.90 13.63 -4.52
CA ALA A 123 -7.77 13.76 -5.98
C ALA A 123 -6.45 14.44 -6.38
N LEU A 124 -5.98 15.46 -5.64
CA LEU A 124 -4.67 16.08 -5.88
C LEU A 124 -3.51 15.11 -5.63
N TYR A 125 -3.62 14.26 -4.61
CA TYR A 125 -2.66 13.18 -4.36
C TYR A 125 -2.62 12.18 -5.54
N MET A 126 -3.78 11.75 -6.06
CA MET A 126 -3.85 10.86 -7.22
C MET A 126 -3.24 11.49 -8.48
N ALA A 127 -3.44 12.80 -8.68
CA ALA A 127 -2.81 13.55 -9.77
C ALA A 127 -1.28 13.57 -9.63
N GLY A 128 -0.76 13.75 -8.41
CA GLY A 128 0.68 13.69 -8.13
C GLY A 128 1.28 12.31 -8.40
N LEU A 129 0.61 11.25 -7.96
CA LEU A 129 1.04 9.87 -8.24
C LEU A 129 1.05 9.54 -9.73
N ALA A 130 0.05 9.99 -10.49
CA ALA A 130 0.01 9.80 -11.94
C ALA A 130 1.24 10.43 -12.63
N ARG A 131 1.72 11.58 -12.14
CA ARG A 131 2.96 12.21 -12.64
C ARG A 131 4.22 11.45 -12.19
N LEU A 132 4.28 10.97 -10.95
CA LEU A 132 5.43 10.19 -10.44
C LEU A 132 5.63 8.86 -11.18
N ASN A 133 4.53 8.19 -11.52
CA ASN A 133 4.55 6.95 -12.29
C ASN A 133 5.20 7.13 -13.66
N ASP A 134 5.09 8.34 -14.19
CA ASP A 134 5.37 8.66 -15.57
C ASP A 134 6.75 9.25 -15.78
N THR A 135 7.31 9.95 -14.79
CA THR A 135 8.74 10.31 -14.77
C THR A 135 9.67 9.11 -14.52
N GLU A 136 9.14 7.88 -14.57
CA GLU A 136 9.77 6.58 -14.21
C GLU A 136 10.50 6.59 -12.84
N THR A 137 10.28 7.62 -12.04
CA THR A 137 11.01 7.83 -10.79
C THR A 137 10.44 6.96 -9.68
N VAL A 138 9.11 6.83 -9.64
CA VAL A 138 8.39 5.98 -8.69
C VAL A 138 7.15 5.40 -9.37
N LEU A 139 7.22 4.14 -9.81
CA LEU A 139 6.07 3.44 -10.40
C LEU A 139 4.91 3.35 -9.40
N TYR A 140 3.70 3.61 -9.88
CA TYR A 140 2.47 3.43 -9.13
C TYR A 140 2.20 1.95 -8.87
N ARG A 141 1.99 1.60 -7.61
CA ARG A 141 1.62 0.27 -7.12
C ARG A 141 0.51 0.42 -6.09
N ALA A 142 -0.64 -0.21 -6.33
CA ALA A 142 -1.76 -0.18 -5.39
C ALA A 142 -1.45 -0.85 -4.04
N SER A 143 -0.48 -1.77 -4.01
CA SER A 143 -0.02 -2.43 -2.78
C SER A 143 0.94 -1.58 -1.93
N ARG A 144 1.33 -0.40 -2.42
CA ARG A 144 2.32 0.46 -1.76
C ARG A 144 1.62 1.47 -0.88
N THR A 145 2.13 1.65 0.33
CA THR A 145 1.65 2.64 1.30
C THR A 145 2.25 4.03 1.05
N ASP A 146 1.60 5.06 1.59
CA ASP A 146 2.05 6.45 1.49
C ASP A 146 3.50 6.66 1.97
N GLY A 147 3.88 6.03 3.09
CA GLY A 147 5.27 6.08 3.60
C GLY A 147 6.29 5.40 2.68
N GLU A 148 5.90 4.34 1.99
CA GLU A 148 6.77 3.69 1.01
C GLU A 148 6.95 4.55 -0.25
N TYR A 149 5.92 5.29 -0.68
CA TYR A 149 6.06 6.27 -1.76
C TYR A 149 7.05 7.37 -1.39
N LEU A 150 7.00 7.91 -0.18
CA LEU A 150 7.97 8.90 0.31
C LEU A 150 9.41 8.41 0.26
N THR A 151 9.63 7.14 0.58
CA THR A 151 10.98 6.54 0.59
C THR A 151 11.55 6.38 -0.83
N CYS A 152 10.69 6.22 -1.83
CA CYS A 152 11.11 6.05 -3.22
C CYS A 152 11.38 7.37 -3.96
N ILE A 153 10.95 8.52 -3.44
CA ILE A 153 11.12 9.81 -4.12
C ILE A 153 12.55 10.33 -3.88
N PRO A 154 13.38 10.49 -4.92
CA PRO A 154 14.72 11.05 -4.79
C PRO A 154 14.67 12.56 -4.48
N ALA A 155 15.60 13.05 -3.67
CA ALA A 155 15.75 14.48 -3.40
C ALA A 155 16.58 15.18 -4.50
N PRO A 156 16.32 16.45 -4.88
CA PRO A 156 15.11 17.27 -4.73
C PRO A 156 14.39 17.44 -6.09
N PRO A 157 13.12 17.01 -6.17
CA PRO A 157 12.01 17.86 -5.74
C PRO A 157 10.98 17.09 -4.88
N SER A 158 11.37 16.73 -3.65
CA SER A 158 10.57 15.85 -2.78
C SER A 158 9.50 16.56 -1.94
N ARG A 159 9.67 17.86 -1.62
CA ARG A 159 8.79 18.58 -0.68
C ARG A 159 7.31 18.70 -1.11
N PRO A 160 6.98 19.06 -2.37
CA PRO A 160 5.57 19.20 -2.74
C PRO A 160 4.86 17.84 -2.82
N TYR A 161 5.56 16.78 -3.24
CA TYR A 161 5.02 15.42 -3.18
C TYR A 161 4.82 14.97 -1.74
N GLU A 162 5.77 15.25 -0.85
CA GLU A 162 5.66 14.93 0.56
C GLU A 162 4.44 15.60 1.21
N LEU A 163 4.18 16.86 0.88
CA LEU A 163 3.01 17.56 1.39
C LEU A 163 1.70 16.87 0.96
N LEU A 164 1.57 16.51 -0.32
CA LEU A 164 0.38 15.81 -0.83
C LEU A 164 0.18 14.46 -0.14
N ILE A 165 1.25 13.64 -0.06
CA ILE A 165 1.21 12.29 0.50
C ILE A 165 0.87 12.32 1.99
N ARG A 166 1.56 13.15 2.78
CA ARG A 166 1.28 13.27 4.22
C ARG A 166 -0.10 13.86 4.51
N THR A 167 -0.60 14.76 3.65
CA THR A 167 -1.94 15.33 3.84
C THR A 167 -3.02 14.28 3.58
N HIS A 168 -2.87 13.48 2.52
CA HIS A 168 -3.72 12.33 2.26
C HIS A 168 -3.71 11.35 3.44
N GLU A 169 -2.52 10.95 3.92
CA GLU A 169 -2.37 10.02 5.05
C GLU A 169 -3.11 10.52 6.30
N ARG A 170 -2.96 11.81 6.64
CA ARG A 170 -3.64 12.42 7.79
C ARG A 170 -5.16 12.49 7.63
N ILE A 171 -5.67 12.71 6.42
CA ILE A 171 -7.11 12.77 6.15
C ILE A 171 -7.71 11.37 6.22
N VAL A 172 -7.12 10.40 5.51
CA VAL A 172 -7.66 9.04 5.36
C VAL A 172 -7.47 8.19 6.62
N TYR A 173 -6.27 8.22 7.21
CA TYR A 173 -5.94 7.39 8.37
C TYR A 173 -5.97 8.16 9.69
N GLY A 174 -5.66 9.46 9.66
CA GLY A 174 -5.57 10.32 10.85
C GLY A 174 -6.88 11.02 11.25
N LYS A 175 -7.98 10.86 10.49
CA LYS A 175 -9.26 11.58 10.68
C LYS A 175 -9.11 13.11 10.75
N ALA A 176 -8.07 13.67 10.14
CA ALA A 176 -7.85 15.10 10.13
C ALA A 176 -8.94 15.79 9.29
N LEU A 177 -9.50 16.88 9.82
CA LEU A 177 -10.44 17.71 9.08
C LEU A 177 -9.71 18.44 7.94
N ALA A 178 -10.17 18.22 6.71
CA ALA A 178 -9.70 18.97 5.56
C ALA A 178 -10.47 20.29 5.47
N THR A 179 -9.76 21.40 5.67
CA THR A 179 -10.29 22.75 5.46
C THR A 179 -9.94 23.25 4.07
N GLU A 180 -10.58 24.35 3.65
CA GLU A 180 -10.22 25.04 2.41
C GLU A 180 -8.73 25.42 2.39
N GLU A 181 -8.17 25.82 3.52
CA GLU A 181 -6.74 26.15 3.65
C GLU A 181 -5.84 24.93 3.37
N THR A 182 -6.23 23.75 3.84
CA THR A 182 -5.55 22.48 3.56
C THR A 182 -5.58 22.17 2.06
N TYR A 183 -6.73 22.36 1.42
CA TYR A 183 -6.88 22.21 -0.02
C TYR A 183 -6.01 23.21 -0.81
N GLN A 184 -5.99 24.50 -0.44
CA GLN A 184 -5.17 25.50 -1.12
C GLN A 184 -3.67 25.23 -0.96
N ARG A 185 -3.24 24.65 0.17
CA ARG A 185 -1.85 24.19 0.36
C ARG A 185 -1.52 23.02 -0.56
N CYS A 186 -2.38 22.00 -0.63
CA CYS A 186 -2.20 20.86 -1.54
C CYS A 186 -2.20 21.31 -3.01
N ARG A 187 -3.09 22.23 -3.37
CA ARG A 187 -3.21 22.77 -4.72
C ARG A 187 -1.93 23.49 -5.17
N ARG A 188 -1.34 24.32 -4.29
CA ARG A 188 -0.06 24.98 -4.55
C ARG A 188 1.08 23.98 -4.73
N ALA A 189 1.17 22.97 -3.86
CA ALA A 189 2.17 21.91 -4.01
C ALA A 189 2.03 21.14 -5.33
N TYR A 190 0.80 20.83 -5.75
CA TYR A 190 0.59 20.21 -7.06
C TYR A 190 0.99 21.13 -8.22
N GLN A 191 0.75 22.44 -8.11
CA GLN A 191 1.19 23.40 -9.14
C GLN A 191 2.71 23.49 -9.23
N GLU A 192 3.43 23.44 -8.11
CA GLU A 192 4.89 23.36 -8.08
C GLU A 192 5.42 22.08 -8.73
N ILE A 193 4.72 20.96 -8.55
CA ILE A 193 5.00 19.70 -9.28
C ILE A 193 4.71 19.86 -10.77
N ALA A 194 3.68 20.64 -11.10
CA ALA A 194 3.20 20.81 -12.47
C ALA A 194 4.12 21.68 -13.32
N GLN A 195 4.81 22.63 -12.69
CA GLN A 195 5.79 23.52 -13.31
C GLN A 195 7.14 22.78 -13.46
N PRO A 196 7.71 22.69 -14.67
CA PRO A 196 8.97 21.97 -14.94
C PRO A 196 10.21 22.66 -14.39
#